data_AF-A0A947B6A2-F1
#
_entry.id   AF-A0A947B6A2-F1
#
_cell.length_a   1.000
_cell.length_b   1.000
_cell.length_c   1.000
_cell.angle_alpha   90.00
_cell.angle_beta   90.00
_cell.angle_gamma   90.00
#
_symmetry.space_group_name_H-M   'P 1'
#
loop_
_entity.id
_entity.type
_entity.pdbx_description
1 polymer ?
#
loop_
_entity_poly.entity_id
_entity_poly.type
_entity_poly.pdbx_seq_one_letter_code
_entity_poly.pdbx_strand_id
1 'polypeptide(L)'
;MAEDTKEKVKTEEEVETLDLKRFLSSMRLGTEVSEPVPMIQDGLETVAEEVSDEDRFISGLAAVLMNVDTSVGRFDKGMVQEVIAGIDQMVNDQINEIMHHEQFKQMESNWRSLSDLIMETNFKADVMIDIMDATKDELYEDFESNAVDITGSALFKKCYVGEYDQYGGKPIGSIVGLYEFDHTPRDEFWLRTMGRVAAASHAPFIGSVSPKFFGCDSIEELEAIKDLEGLMSHPKYGSWNKLRDSEEAAYIGLTLP
;
A
#
# COMPACT_ATOMS: atom_id res chain seq x y z
N MET A 1 -49.59 -65.93 1.04
CA MET A 1 -49.15 -65.12 2.20
C MET A 1 -47.70 -65.53 2.42
N ALA A 2 -46.74 -64.89 1.74
CA ALA A 2 -46.00 -63.69 2.21
C ALA A 2 -45.22 -64.05 3.49
N GLU A 3 -43.89 -63.95 3.63
CA GLU A 3 -42.76 -63.27 2.97
C GLU A 3 -41.50 -64.07 3.38
N ASP A 4 -40.49 -64.23 2.52
CA ASP A 4 -39.20 -63.49 2.52
C ASP A 4 -38.53 -63.31 3.90
N THR A 5 -37.22 -63.30 4.13
CA THR A 5 -35.95 -63.65 3.48
C THR A 5 -34.91 -63.31 4.56
N LYS A 6 -33.76 -64.00 4.60
CA LYS A 6 -32.67 -63.73 5.56
C LYS A 6 -32.25 -62.25 5.53
N GLU A 7 -31.99 -61.64 6.70
CA GLU A 7 -31.01 -60.56 6.76
C GLU A 7 -30.26 -60.48 8.11
N LYS A 8 -28.93 -60.49 7.98
CA LYS A 8 -27.96 -60.19 9.04
C LYS A 8 -28.04 -58.69 9.33
N VAL A 9 -28.30 -58.30 10.56
CA VAL A 9 -28.01 -56.92 11.00
C VAL A 9 -26.62 -56.91 11.63
N LYS A 10 -25.69 -56.35 10.88
CA LYS A 10 -24.30 -56.07 11.23
C LYS A 10 -24.33 -54.84 12.15
N THR A 11 -23.71 -54.94 13.32
CA THR A 11 -23.56 -53.84 14.29
C THR A 11 -22.84 -52.68 13.60
N GLU A 12 -23.53 -51.56 13.42
CA GLU A 12 -22.93 -50.30 13.00
C GLU A 12 -22.13 -49.75 14.18
N GLU A 13 -20.81 -49.63 14.03
CA GLU A 13 -19.97 -48.84 14.91
C GLU A 13 -20.36 -47.38 14.71
N GLU A 14 -21.10 -46.82 15.68
CA GLU A 14 -21.32 -45.38 15.79
C GLU A 14 -19.95 -44.70 15.89
N VAL A 15 -19.58 -43.98 14.83
CA VAL A 15 -18.44 -43.06 14.85
C VAL A 15 -18.84 -41.93 15.79
N GLU A 16 -18.38 -42.00 17.05
CA GLU A 16 -18.52 -40.90 18.02
C GLU A 16 -17.93 -39.64 17.37
N THR A 17 -18.82 -38.71 17.01
CA THR A 17 -18.42 -37.37 16.61
C THR A 17 -17.72 -36.73 17.80
N LEU A 18 -16.46 -36.34 17.61
CA LEU A 18 -15.63 -35.78 18.68
C LEU A 18 -16.28 -34.49 19.21
N ASP A 19 -16.99 -34.57 20.34
CA ASP A 19 -17.63 -33.42 20.96
C ASP A 19 -16.54 -32.53 21.57
N LEU A 20 -16.19 -31.49 20.82
CA LEU A 20 -15.13 -30.54 21.16
C LEU A 20 -15.30 -30.00 22.59
N LYS A 21 -16.53 -29.73 23.05
CA LYS A 21 -16.78 -29.23 24.41
C LYS A 21 -16.45 -30.28 25.47
N ARG A 22 -16.72 -31.54 25.20
CA ARG A 22 -16.43 -32.66 26.10
C ARG A 22 -14.93 -32.97 26.15
N PHE A 23 -14.23 -32.84 25.02
CA PHE A 23 -12.78 -32.96 24.96
C PHE A 23 -12.08 -31.82 25.72
N LEU A 24 -12.48 -30.57 25.47
CA LEU A 24 -11.91 -29.38 26.13
C LEU A 24 -12.17 -29.38 27.65
N SER A 25 -13.37 -29.75 28.08
CA SER A 25 -13.67 -29.91 29.51
C SER A 25 -12.89 -31.06 30.17
N SER A 26 -12.63 -32.16 29.44
CA SER A 26 -11.81 -33.27 29.94
C SER A 26 -10.35 -32.87 30.20
N MET A 27 -9.84 -31.90 29.44
CA MET A 27 -8.51 -31.33 29.60
C MET A 27 -8.47 -30.15 30.58
N ARG A 28 -9.58 -29.84 31.27
CA ARG A 28 -9.74 -28.73 32.23
C ARG A 28 -9.53 -27.34 31.62
N LEU A 29 -9.96 -27.17 30.38
CA LEU A 29 -9.80 -25.92 29.65
C LEU A 29 -11.11 -25.13 29.65
N GLY A 30 -10.98 -23.80 29.69
CA GLY A 30 -12.12 -22.88 29.67
C GLY A 30 -12.89 -23.04 28.36
N THR A 31 -14.21 -23.17 28.44
CA THR A 31 -15.10 -23.27 27.26
C THR A 31 -15.68 -21.92 26.84
N GLU A 32 -15.23 -20.82 27.47
CA GLU A 32 -15.68 -19.47 27.19
C GLU A 32 -14.81 -18.87 26.09
N VAL A 33 -15.38 -18.74 24.89
CA VAL A 33 -14.74 -18.06 23.75
C VAL A 33 -15.08 -16.56 23.88
N SER A 34 -14.08 -15.72 24.11
CA SER A 34 -14.25 -14.26 24.10
C SER A 34 -14.69 -13.80 22.71
N GLU A 35 -15.51 -12.75 22.64
CA GLU A 35 -15.86 -12.14 21.35
C GLU A 35 -14.60 -11.60 20.67
N PRO A 36 -14.41 -11.87 19.35
CA PRO A 36 -13.23 -11.42 18.63
C PRO A 36 -13.22 -9.89 18.58
N VAL A 37 -12.17 -9.30 19.17
CA VAL A 37 -11.94 -7.85 19.08
C VAL A 37 -11.10 -7.60 17.82
N PRO A 38 -11.50 -6.70 16.92
CA PRO A 38 -10.65 -6.33 15.79
C PRO A 38 -9.29 -5.83 16.32
N MET A 39 -8.20 -6.40 15.81
CA MET A 39 -6.83 -6.05 16.23
C MET A 39 -6.46 -4.59 15.92
N ILE A 40 -7.26 -3.92 15.08
CA ILE A 40 -7.12 -2.51 14.72
C ILE A 40 -8.44 -1.83 15.08
N GLN A 41 -8.40 -0.94 16.07
CA GLN A 41 -9.51 -0.07 16.46
C GLN A 41 -9.29 1.35 15.93
N ASP A 42 -10.35 2.17 15.95
CA ASP A 42 -10.28 3.58 15.60
C ASP A 42 -9.22 4.28 16.46
N GLY A 43 -8.10 4.68 15.85
CA GLY A 43 -6.95 5.30 16.53
C GLY A 43 -5.62 4.56 16.42
N LEU A 44 -5.56 3.40 15.74
CA LEU A 44 -4.33 2.57 15.60
C LEU A 44 -3.72 2.15 16.95
N GLU A 45 -4.52 2.10 18.00
CA GLU A 45 -4.07 1.60 19.30
C GLU A 45 -3.80 0.09 19.21
N THR A 46 -2.64 -0.34 19.73
CA THR A 46 -2.29 -1.77 19.77
C THR A 46 -3.20 -2.47 20.76
N VAL A 47 -4.12 -3.29 20.27
CA VAL A 47 -4.92 -4.18 21.10
C VAL A 47 -4.03 -5.35 21.53
N ALA A 48 -3.51 -5.27 22.76
CA ALA A 48 -2.81 -6.38 23.38
C ALA A 48 -3.83 -7.38 23.92
N GLU A 49 -4.19 -8.37 23.11
CA GLU A 49 -4.98 -9.49 23.59
C GLU A 49 -4.07 -10.42 24.43
N GLU A 50 -4.24 -10.40 25.76
CA GLU A 50 -3.59 -11.35 26.67
C GLU A 50 -4.26 -12.73 26.53
N VAL A 51 -3.96 -13.42 25.44
CA VAL A 51 -4.37 -14.81 25.25
C VAL A 51 -3.37 -15.70 25.98
N SER A 52 -3.86 -16.55 26.90
CA SER A 52 -3.04 -17.56 27.58
C SER A 52 -2.38 -18.49 26.55
N ASP A 53 -1.14 -18.91 26.82
CA ASP A 53 -0.44 -19.90 25.98
C ASP A 53 -1.23 -21.22 25.88
N GLU A 54 -2.00 -21.55 26.92
CA GLU A 54 -2.90 -22.71 26.92
C GLU A 54 -4.03 -22.54 25.88
N ASP A 55 -4.70 -21.39 25.85
CA ASP A 55 -5.79 -21.08 24.92
C ASP A 55 -5.32 -21.03 23.45
N ARG A 56 -4.11 -20.51 23.23
CA ARG A 56 -3.45 -20.55 21.91
C ARG A 56 -3.14 -21.98 21.48
N PHE A 57 -2.59 -22.78 22.37
CA PHE A 57 -2.25 -24.18 22.10
C PHE A 57 -3.50 -25.00 21.73
N ILE A 58 -4.60 -24.78 22.44
CA ILE A 58 -5.87 -25.46 22.21
C ILE A 58 -6.49 -25.06 20.88
N SER A 59 -6.51 -23.77 20.58
CA SER A 59 -7.03 -23.25 19.32
C SER A 59 -6.24 -23.80 18.14
N GLY A 60 -4.91 -23.85 18.27
CA GLY A 60 -4.03 -24.49 17.28
C GLY A 60 -4.28 -25.99 17.13
N LEU A 61 -4.43 -26.73 18.24
CA LEU A 61 -4.73 -28.16 18.22
C LEU A 61 -6.11 -28.44 17.60
N ALA A 62 -7.13 -27.64 17.92
CA ALA A 62 -8.46 -27.75 17.35
C ALA A 62 -8.45 -27.48 15.84
N ALA A 63 -7.73 -26.44 15.39
CA ALA A 63 -7.56 -26.14 13.97
C ALA A 63 -6.88 -27.30 13.22
N VAL A 64 -5.85 -27.91 13.81
CA VAL A 64 -5.17 -29.07 13.21
C VAL A 64 -6.12 -30.27 13.16
N LEU A 65 -6.78 -30.62 14.26
CA LEU A 65 -7.68 -31.79 14.33
C LEU A 65 -8.90 -31.65 13.42
N MET A 66 -9.42 -30.44 13.20
CA MET A 66 -10.52 -30.19 12.27
C MET A 66 -10.13 -30.36 10.80
N ASN A 67 -8.86 -30.14 10.46
CA ASN A 67 -8.36 -30.21 9.08
C ASN A 67 -7.64 -31.54 8.77
N VAL A 68 -7.40 -32.40 9.77
CA VAL A 68 -6.87 -33.76 9.55
C VAL A 68 -8.02 -34.69 9.12
N ASP A 69 -7.85 -35.37 7.98
CA ASP A 69 -8.77 -36.41 7.55
C ASP A 69 -8.71 -37.61 8.51
N THR A 70 -9.77 -37.78 9.30
CA THR A 70 -9.91 -38.83 10.31
C THR A 70 -10.23 -40.21 9.72
N SER A 71 -10.47 -40.30 8.41
CA SER A 71 -10.69 -41.59 7.72
C SER A 71 -9.43 -42.46 7.69
N VAL A 72 -8.26 -41.83 7.81
CA VAL A 72 -6.97 -42.50 7.95
C VAL A 72 -6.72 -42.69 9.44
N GLY A 73 -7.05 -43.87 9.98
CA GLY A 73 -6.98 -44.19 11.42
C GLY A 73 -5.58 -44.16 12.09
N ARG A 74 -4.65 -43.35 11.58
CA ARG A 74 -3.33 -43.09 12.16
C ARG A 74 -3.04 -41.60 12.10
N PHE A 75 -2.91 -40.98 13.28
CA PHE A 75 -2.38 -39.64 13.43
C PHE A 75 -0.84 -39.72 13.47
N ASP A 76 -0.17 -39.24 12.42
CA ASP A 76 1.30 -39.17 12.36
C ASP A 76 1.75 -37.70 12.29
N LYS A 77 2.98 -37.43 12.75
CA LYS A 77 3.66 -36.13 12.65
C LYS A 77 3.66 -35.60 11.22
N GLY A 78 3.75 -36.47 10.21
CA GLY A 78 3.66 -36.10 8.80
C GLY A 78 2.34 -35.41 8.43
N MET A 79 1.20 -35.96 8.89
CA MET A 79 -0.13 -35.39 8.60
C MET A 79 -0.33 -34.03 9.25
N VAL A 80 0.21 -33.83 10.46
CA VAL A 80 0.20 -32.52 11.13
C VAL A 80 0.99 -31.49 10.33
N GLN A 81 2.16 -31.86 9.80
CA GLN A 81 2.95 -30.96 8.96
C GLN A 81 2.27 -30.65 7.63
N GLU A 82 1.56 -31.60 7.03
CA GLU A 82 0.76 -31.37 5.82
C GLU A 82 -0.40 -30.40 6.07
N VAL A 83 -1.11 -30.54 7.20
CA VAL A 83 -2.17 -29.60 7.58
C VAL A 83 -1.62 -28.21 7.88
N ILE A 84 -0.49 -28.10 8.60
CA ILE A 84 0.17 -26.82 8.83
C ILE A 84 0.57 -26.18 7.50
N ALA A 85 1.19 -26.94 6.58
CA ALA A 85 1.55 -26.43 5.26
C ALA A 85 0.32 -25.97 4.45
N GLY A 86 -0.81 -26.67 4.58
CA GLY A 86 -2.08 -26.25 3.98
C GLY A 86 -2.59 -24.93 4.55
N ILE A 87 -2.57 -24.77 5.89
CA ILE A 87 -2.95 -23.52 6.56
C ILE A 87 -2.01 -22.39 6.16
N ASP A 88 -0.70 -22.63 6.16
CA ASP A 88 0.31 -21.64 5.76
C ASP A 88 0.10 -21.19 4.31
N GLN A 89 -0.22 -22.12 3.40
CA GLN A 89 -0.56 -21.78 2.02
C GLN A 89 -1.80 -20.91 1.94
N MET A 90 -2.87 -21.25 2.66
CA MET A 90 -4.10 -20.45 2.68
C MET A 90 -3.87 -19.05 3.25
N VAL A 91 -3.10 -18.94 4.32
CA VAL A 91 -2.73 -17.64 4.93
C VAL A 91 -1.85 -16.85 3.96
N ASN A 92 -0.87 -17.48 3.32
CA ASN A 92 0.00 -16.84 2.34
C ASN A 92 -0.79 -16.33 1.13
N ASP A 93 -1.71 -17.13 0.59
CA ASP A 93 -2.57 -16.72 -0.52
C ASP A 93 -3.43 -15.51 -0.12
N GLN A 94 -4.03 -15.54 1.08
CA GLN A 94 -4.84 -14.43 1.57
C GLN A 94 -4.03 -13.14 1.82
N ILE A 95 -2.83 -13.26 2.39
CA ILE A 95 -1.93 -12.12 2.60
C ILE A 95 -1.45 -11.58 1.25
N ASN A 96 -1.11 -12.46 0.30
CA ASN A 96 -0.70 -12.04 -1.04
C ASN A 96 -1.80 -11.24 -1.73
N GLU A 97 -3.07 -11.66 -1.66
CA GLU A 97 -4.18 -10.88 -2.21
C GLU A 97 -4.29 -9.48 -1.58
N ILE A 98 -4.11 -9.37 -0.26
CA ILE A 98 -4.15 -8.07 0.45
C ILE A 98 -2.96 -7.19 0.05
N MET A 99 -1.74 -7.75 0.09
CA MET A 99 -0.50 -7.02 -0.17
C MET A 99 -0.37 -6.60 -1.64
N HIS A 100 -0.90 -7.39 -2.59
CA HIS A 100 -0.85 -7.07 -4.01
C HIS A 100 -2.02 -6.21 -4.48
N HIS A 101 -2.95 -5.85 -3.60
CA HIS A 101 -4.03 -4.92 -3.91
C HIS A 101 -3.47 -3.54 -4.26
N GLU A 102 -3.94 -2.94 -5.36
CA GLU A 102 -3.39 -1.69 -5.92
C GLU A 102 -3.36 -0.54 -4.90
N GLN A 103 -4.43 -0.36 -4.12
CA GLN A 103 -4.48 0.69 -3.10
C GLN A 103 -3.44 0.49 -1.99
N PHE A 104 -3.21 -0.75 -1.59
CA PHE A 104 -2.22 -1.06 -0.56
C PHE A 104 -0.81 -0.83 -1.09
N LYS A 105 -0.51 -1.30 -2.30
CA LYS A 105 0.79 -1.08 -2.96
C LYS A 105 1.12 0.40 -3.13
N GLN A 106 0.15 1.23 -3.53
CA GLN A 106 0.35 2.67 -3.68
C GLN A 106 0.68 3.33 -2.33
N MET A 107 -0.11 3.04 -1.30
CA MET A 107 0.13 3.56 0.04
C MET A 107 1.48 3.08 0.59
N GLU A 108 1.77 1.79 0.48
CA GLU A 108 3.02 1.18 0.94
C GLU A 108 4.22 1.77 0.21
N SER A 109 4.15 1.95 -1.11
CA SER A 109 5.22 2.55 -1.91
C SER A 109 5.56 3.97 -1.42
N ASN A 110 4.54 4.80 -1.15
CA ASN A 110 4.75 6.17 -0.65
C ASN A 110 5.42 6.19 0.72
N TRP A 111 4.93 5.37 1.66
CA TRP A 111 5.49 5.32 3.02
C TRP A 111 6.86 4.68 3.08
N ARG A 112 7.12 3.64 2.29
CA ARG A 112 8.46 3.04 2.17
C ARG A 112 9.46 4.04 1.57
N SER A 113 9.08 4.74 0.51
CA SER A 113 9.92 5.77 -0.11
C SER A 113 10.28 6.89 0.88
N LEU A 114 9.31 7.33 1.69
CA LEU A 114 9.54 8.32 2.74
C LEU A 114 10.44 7.76 3.86
N SER A 115 10.23 6.51 4.26
CA SER A 115 11.08 5.82 5.22
C SER A 115 12.52 5.76 4.73
N ASP A 116 12.73 5.37 3.47
CA ASP A 116 14.06 5.29 2.85
C ASP A 116 14.74 6.68 2.82
N LEU A 117 14.00 7.73 2.45
CA LEU A 117 14.50 9.10 2.49
C LEU A 117 14.95 9.52 3.90
N ILE A 118 14.14 9.23 4.92
CA ILE A 118 14.46 9.58 6.32
C ILE A 118 15.67 8.77 6.79
N MET A 119 15.76 7.48 6.48
CA MET A 119 16.85 6.62 6.90
C MET A 119 18.20 7.04 6.32
N GLU A 120 18.22 7.47 5.05
CA GLU A 120 19.43 7.92 4.37
C GLU A 120 19.81 9.40 4.67
N THR A 121 18.91 10.17 5.29
CA THR A 121 19.15 11.59 5.58
C THR A 121 19.94 11.79 6.87
N ASN A 122 21.07 12.50 6.77
CA ASN A 122 21.85 12.90 7.94
C ASN A 122 21.28 14.17 8.61
N PHE A 123 20.35 14.01 9.54
CA PHE A 123 19.74 15.11 10.30
C PHE A 123 20.74 15.91 11.19
N LYS A 124 21.96 15.41 11.42
CA LYS A 124 22.99 16.19 12.14
C LYS A 124 23.55 17.33 11.31
N ALA A 125 23.32 17.32 9.99
CA ALA A 125 23.75 18.36 9.07
C ALA A 125 22.71 19.49 8.90
N ASP A 126 21.84 19.70 9.89
CA ASP A 126 20.78 20.73 9.90
C ASP A 126 19.81 20.61 8.71
N VAL A 127 19.40 19.37 8.43
CA VAL A 127 18.39 19.05 7.42
C VAL A 127 17.04 18.90 8.13
N MET A 128 16.01 19.53 7.58
CA MET A 128 14.62 19.41 8.02
C MET A 128 13.78 18.86 6.87
N ILE A 129 12.90 17.91 7.17
CA ILE A 129 11.95 17.34 6.21
C ILE A 129 10.56 17.63 6.77
N ASP A 130 9.79 18.43 6.03
CA ASP A 130 8.40 18.71 6.32
C ASP A 130 7.50 17.90 5.39
N ILE A 131 6.48 17.27 5.96
CA ILE A 131 5.55 16.40 5.22
C ILE A 131 4.23 17.14 5.08
N MET A 132 3.71 17.20 3.86
CA MET A 132 2.39 17.71 3.55
C MET A 132 1.61 16.62 2.82
N ASP A 133 0.53 16.17 3.44
CA ASP A 133 -0.42 15.29 2.77
C ASP A 133 -1.31 16.11 1.84
N ALA A 134 -1.24 15.81 0.55
CA ALA A 134 -2.05 16.42 -0.49
C ALA A 134 -2.13 15.46 -1.67
N THR A 135 -3.32 15.29 -2.23
CA THR A 135 -3.49 14.53 -3.46
C THR A 135 -3.12 15.37 -4.68
N LYS A 136 -2.76 14.71 -5.79
CA LYS A 136 -2.49 15.38 -7.07
C LYS A 136 -3.71 16.17 -7.55
N ASP A 137 -4.92 15.65 -7.30
CA ASP A 137 -6.19 16.29 -7.66
C ASP A 137 -6.48 17.54 -6.83
N GLU A 138 -6.28 17.51 -5.52
CA GLU A 138 -6.48 18.69 -4.65
C GLU A 138 -5.54 19.84 -5.03
N LEU A 139 -4.27 19.52 -5.32
CA LEU A 139 -3.32 20.53 -5.79
C LEU A 139 -3.71 21.06 -7.18
N TYR A 140 -4.24 20.21 -8.06
CA TYR A 140 -4.76 20.66 -9.34
C TYR A 140 -5.91 21.65 -9.17
N GLU A 141 -6.87 21.39 -8.29
CA GLU A 141 -8.01 22.27 -8.04
C GLU A 141 -7.58 23.63 -7.47
N ASP A 142 -6.60 23.64 -6.56
CA ASP A 142 -6.00 24.87 -6.03
C ASP A 142 -5.30 25.66 -7.15
N PHE A 143 -4.55 25.00 -8.02
CA PHE A 143 -3.87 25.63 -9.15
C PHE A 143 -4.83 26.15 -10.21
N GLU A 144 -5.90 25.42 -10.51
CA GLU A 144 -6.93 25.83 -11.47
C GLU A 144 -7.66 27.09 -10.97
N SER A 145 -8.02 27.11 -9.68
CA SER A 145 -8.69 28.25 -9.04
C SER A 145 -7.81 29.50 -8.97
N ASN A 146 -6.49 29.33 -8.88
CA ASN A 146 -5.51 30.41 -8.70
C ASN A 146 -4.56 30.58 -9.91
N ALA A 147 -4.97 30.11 -11.09
CA ALA A 147 -4.11 30.09 -12.28
C ALA A 147 -3.64 31.49 -12.75
N VAL A 148 -4.48 32.50 -12.52
CA VAL A 148 -4.22 33.90 -12.88
C VAL A 148 -3.27 34.56 -11.88
N ASP A 149 -3.41 34.21 -10.60
CA ASP A 149 -2.62 34.76 -9.51
C ASP A 149 -2.26 33.66 -8.50
N ILE A 150 -1.01 33.19 -8.60
CA ILE A 150 -0.48 32.12 -7.75
C ILE A 150 -0.44 32.51 -6.27
N THR A 151 -0.51 33.81 -5.93
CA THR A 151 -0.48 34.24 -4.53
C THR A 151 -1.73 33.81 -3.73
N GLY A 152 -2.81 33.51 -4.45
CA GLY A 152 -4.04 32.95 -3.89
C GLY A 152 -3.91 31.48 -3.47
N SER A 153 -3.00 30.72 -4.08
CA SER A 153 -2.80 29.29 -3.85
C SER A 153 -2.48 28.98 -2.39
N ALA A 154 -3.09 27.92 -1.87
CA ALA A 154 -2.79 27.41 -0.54
C ALA A 154 -1.33 26.92 -0.44
N LEU A 155 -0.81 26.27 -1.49
CA LEU A 155 0.57 25.82 -1.55
C LEU A 155 1.53 27.02 -1.53
N PHE A 156 1.26 28.04 -2.33
CA PHE A 156 2.08 29.27 -2.35
C PHE A 156 2.14 29.92 -0.97
N LYS A 157 1.00 30.03 -0.27
CA LYS A 157 0.96 30.59 1.08
C LYS A 157 1.79 29.79 2.08
N LYS A 158 1.81 28.47 1.96
CA LYS A 158 2.62 27.60 2.83
C LYS A 158 4.11 27.74 2.52
N CYS A 159 4.49 27.62 1.25
CA CYS A 159 5.90 27.61 0.86
C CYS A 159 6.55 29.00 0.86
N TYR A 160 5.85 30.01 0.34
CA TYR A 160 6.39 31.36 0.20
C TYR A 160 6.05 32.22 1.42
N VAL A 161 4.76 32.42 1.73
CA VAL A 161 4.35 33.39 2.76
C VAL A 161 4.69 32.92 4.17
N GLY A 162 4.46 31.64 4.47
CA GLY A 162 4.67 31.07 5.80
C GLY A 162 6.14 30.93 6.18
N GLU A 163 7.01 30.68 5.19
CA GLU A 163 8.41 30.35 5.44
C GLU A 163 9.38 31.36 4.83
N TYR A 164 9.29 31.63 3.52
CA TYR A 164 10.25 32.46 2.80
C TYR A 164 10.10 33.97 3.12
N ASP A 165 8.87 34.48 3.16
CA ASP A 165 8.55 35.91 3.41
C ASP A 165 8.32 36.22 4.91
N GLN A 166 8.39 35.20 5.77
CA GLN A 166 8.17 35.33 7.20
C GLN A 166 9.48 35.62 7.94
N TYR A 167 9.49 36.66 8.79
CA TYR A 167 10.67 36.94 9.62
C TYR A 167 10.93 35.78 10.59
N GLY A 168 12.11 35.16 10.47
CA GLY A 168 12.50 34.00 11.27
C GLY A 168 11.94 32.65 10.77
N GLY A 169 11.32 32.62 9.58
CA GLY A 169 10.91 31.39 8.91
C GLY A 169 12.10 30.58 8.39
N LYS A 170 11.84 29.34 7.96
CA LYS A 170 12.84 28.43 7.41
C LYS A 170 12.51 28.15 5.95
N PRO A 171 13.15 28.82 4.98
CA PRO A 171 12.78 28.69 3.58
C PRO A 171 12.94 27.25 3.10
N ILE A 172 11.96 26.79 2.34
CA ILE A 172 11.95 25.44 1.77
C ILE A 172 13.05 25.35 0.70
N GLY A 173 13.97 24.38 0.85
CA GLY A 173 15.08 24.22 -0.09
C GLY A 173 14.69 23.52 -1.39
N SER A 174 13.79 22.54 -1.35
CA SER A 174 13.26 21.82 -2.51
C SER A 174 11.92 21.18 -2.15
N ILE A 175 11.06 20.99 -3.14
CA ILE A 175 9.76 20.37 -2.99
C ILE A 175 9.79 19.03 -3.73
N VAL A 176 9.57 17.93 -3.03
CA VAL A 176 9.50 16.59 -3.62
C VAL A 176 8.05 16.16 -3.69
N GLY A 177 7.53 15.97 -4.91
CA GLY A 177 6.20 15.44 -5.16
C GLY A 177 6.26 13.94 -5.40
N LEU A 178 5.55 13.16 -4.58
CA LEU A 178 5.32 11.73 -4.79
C LEU A 178 4.21 11.52 -5.85
N TYR A 179 4.37 12.16 -7.01
CA TYR A 179 3.41 12.12 -8.11
C TYR A 179 4.10 11.72 -9.40
N GLU A 180 3.37 10.93 -10.18
CA GLU A 180 3.76 10.50 -11.52
C GLU A 180 3.04 11.35 -12.55
N PHE A 181 3.77 11.89 -13.53
CA PHE A 181 3.24 12.77 -14.57
C PHE A 181 3.21 12.10 -15.95
N ASP A 182 2.08 12.28 -16.63
CA ASP A 182 1.81 11.81 -17.98
C ASP A 182 1.84 12.97 -18.99
N HIS A 183 1.89 12.64 -20.28
CA HIS A 183 1.77 13.62 -21.35
C HIS A 183 0.30 13.99 -21.59
N THR A 184 -0.31 14.66 -20.61
CA THR A 184 -1.69 15.15 -20.66
C THR A 184 -1.74 16.67 -20.48
N PRO A 185 -2.72 17.38 -21.09
CA PRO A 185 -2.87 18.82 -20.87
C PRO A 185 -3.07 19.21 -19.41
N ARG A 186 -3.69 18.32 -18.62
CA ARG A 186 -3.92 18.48 -17.19
C ARG A 186 -2.59 18.52 -16.43
N ASP A 187 -1.71 17.56 -16.70
CA ASP A 187 -0.40 17.46 -16.05
C ASP A 187 0.55 18.56 -16.51
N GLU A 188 0.52 18.95 -17.78
CA GLU A 188 1.30 20.09 -18.26
C GLU A 188 0.88 21.41 -17.59
N PHE A 189 -0.42 21.62 -17.41
CA PHE A 189 -0.93 22.78 -16.67
C PHE A 189 -0.50 22.75 -15.20
N TRP A 190 -0.59 21.57 -14.57
CA TRP A 190 -0.15 21.36 -13.20
C TRP A 190 1.33 21.71 -13.04
N LEU A 191 2.19 21.13 -13.89
CA LEU A 191 3.64 21.35 -13.86
C LEU A 191 3.99 22.81 -14.12
N ARG A 192 3.33 23.47 -15.09
CA ARG A 192 3.53 24.89 -15.35
C ARG A 192 3.22 25.75 -14.14
N THR A 193 2.11 25.48 -13.45
CA THR A 193 1.69 26.27 -12.29
C THR A 193 2.58 25.98 -11.09
N MET A 194 2.94 24.72 -10.86
CA MET A 194 3.91 24.33 -9.84
C MET A 194 5.29 24.98 -10.08
N GLY A 195 5.75 25.03 -11.34
CA GLY A 195 6.98 25.72 -11.73
C GLY A 195 6.96 27.21 -11.39
N ARG A 196 5.81 27.89 -11.52
CA ARG A 196 5.66 29.29 -11.07
C ARG A 196 5.76 29.44 -9.57
N VAL A 197 5.12 28.54 -8.81
CA VAL A 197 5.21 28.53 -7.34
C VAL A 197 6.66 28.27 -6.90
N ALA A 198 7.31 27.25 -7.47
CA ALA A 198 8.69 26.88 -7.23
C ALA A 198 9.68 28.01 -7.58
N ALA A 199 9.47 28.68 -8.72
CA ALA A 199 10.28 29.83 -9.13
C ALA A 199 10.15 31.00 -8.17
N ALA A 200 8.95 31.26 -7.66
CA ALA A 200 8.70 32.34 -6.71
C ALA A 200 9.27 32.05 -5.31
N SER A 201 9.21 30.81 -4.84
CA SER A 201 9.78 30.38 -3.54
C SER A 201 11.27 30.00 -3.60
N HIS A 202 11.88 30.04 -4.79
CA HIS A 202 13.23 29.51 -5.04
C HIS A 202 13.44 28.07 -4.57
N ALA A 203 12.38 27.26 -4.59
CA ALA A 203 12.38 25.87 -4.15
C ALA A 203 12.07 24.96 -5.36
N PRO A 204 13.07 24.37 -6.03
CA PRO A 204 12.84 23.50 -7.19
C PRO A 204 11.94 22.33 -6.81
N PHE A 205 10.98 22.05 -7.69
CA PHE A 205 10.06 20.93 -7.61
C PHE A 205 10.68 19.70 -8.29
N ILE A 206 10.64 18.56 -7.62
CA ILE A 206 11.10 17.28 -8.13
C ILE A 206 9.92 16.30 -8.11
N GLY A 207 9.58 15.72 -9.26
CA GLY A 207 8.56 14.68 -9.39
C GLY A 207 9.03 13.56 -10.30
N SER A 208 8.15 12.60 -10.63
CA SER A 208 8.47 11.50 -11.55
C SER A 208 7.63 11.53 -12.82
N VAL A 209 8.11 10.90 -13.88
CA VAL A 209 7.41 10.77 -15.16
C VAL A 209 7.02 9.32 -15.38
N SER A 210 5.79 9.10 -15.85
CA SER A 210 5.32 7.76 -16.19
C SER A 210 5.88 7.28 -17.53
N PRO A 211 6.09 5.97 -17.74
CA PRO A 211 6.30 5.42 -19.08
C PRO A 211 5.21 5.84 -20.08
N LYS A 212 3.98 6.04 -19.60
CA LYS A 212 2.84 6.51 -20.40
C LYS A 212 3.05 7.89 -21.01
N PHE A 213 3.90 8.71 -20.40
CA PHE A 213 4.33 9.99 -20.96
C PHE A 213 4.90 9.82 -22.37
N PHE A 214 5.69 8.77 -22.59
CA PHE A 214 6.31 8.44 -23.87
C PHE A 214 5.39 7.63 -24.80
N GLY A 215 4.21 7.24 -24.33
CA GLY A 215 3.29 6.35 -25.02
C GLY A 215 3.60 4.85 -24.84
N CYS A 216 4.34 4.51 -23.79
CA CYS A 216 4.63 3.13 -23.39
C CYS A 216 3.76 2.72 -22.21
N ASP A 217 3.35 1.45 -22.13
CA ASP A 217 2.58 0.94 -20.99
C ASP A 217 3.49 0.43 -19.86
N SER A 218 4.75 0.10 -20.17
CA SER A 218 5.74 -0.36 -19.22
C SER A 218 7.10 0.32 -19.40
N ILE A 219 7.95 0.24 -18.37
CA ILE A 219 9.32 0.75 -18.42
C ILE A 219 10.21 -0.05 -19.39
N GLU A 220 9.90 -1.33 -19.57
CA GLU A 220 10.62 -2.23 -20.49
C GLU A 220 10.40 -1.81 -21.95
N GLU A 221 9.19 -1.36 -22.28
CA GLU A 221 8.89 -0.80 -23.61
C GLU A 221 9.62 0.52 -23.85
N LEU A 222 9.79 1.33 -22.79
CA LEU A 222 10.53 2.58 -22.87
C LEU A 222 12.02 2.33 -23.15
N GLU A 223 12.62 1.31 -22.52
CA GLU A 223 14.01 0.90 -22.78
C GLU A 223 14.22 0.48 -24.26
N ALA A 224 13.19 -0.08 -24.90
CA ALA A 224 13.25 -0.49 -26.30
C ALA A 224 13.29 0.69 -27.29
N ILE A 225 12.98 1.91 -26.85
CA ILE A 225 12.98 3.11 -27.70
C ILE A 225 14.42 3.57 -27.97
N LYS A 226 14.83 3.47 -29.24
CA LYS A 226 16.20 3.84 -29.67
C LYS A 226 16.44 5.34 -29.81
N ASP A 227 15.41 6.13 -30.09
CA ASP A 227 15.51 7.56 -30.34
C ASP A 227 14.42 8.33 -29.59
N LEU A 228 14.73 8.68 -28.34
CA LEU A 228 13.84 9.46 -27.47
C LEU A 228 13.75 10.92 -27.91
N GLU A 229 14.83 11.47 -28.49
CA GLU A 229 14.87 12.85 -28.98
C GLU A 229 13.94 13.03 -30.19
N GLY A 230 14.01 12.09 -31.13
CA GLY A 230 13.09 12.01 -32.26
C GLY A 230 11.63 11.88 -31.81
N LEU A 231 11.35 11.06 -30.80
CA LEU A 231 10.01 10.94 -30.23
C LEU A 231 9.50 12.27 -29.64
N MET A 232 10.31 12.93 -28.82
CA MET A 232 9.96 14.22 -28.19
C MET A 232 9.89 15.38 -29.19
N SER A 233 10.47 15.24 -30.38
CA SER A 233 10.33 16.23 -31.46
C SER A 233 8.99 16.16 -32.18
N HIS A 234 8.21 15.10 -31.98
CA HIS A 234 6.91 14.93 -32.62
C HIS A 234 5.93 16.06 -32.23
N PRO A 235 5.08 16.57 -33.13
CA PRO A 235 4.14 17.65 -32.84
C PRO A 235 3.21 17.41 -31.63
N LYS A 236 2.99 16.13 -31.27
CA LYS A 236 2.27 15.73 -30.05
C LYS A 236 2.87 16.37 -28.80
N TYR A 237 4.20 16.45 -28.71
CA TYR A 237 4.94 17.05 -27.60
C TYR A 237 5.16 18.56 -27.77
N GLY A 238 4.47 19.21 -28.71
CA GLY A 238 4.65 20.64 -28.96
C GLY A 238 4.31 21.52 -27.76
N SER A 239 3.32 21.13 -26.95
CA SER A 239 2.94 21.82 -25.71
C SER A 239 3.94 21.58 -24.59
N TRP A 240 4.43 20.35 -24.46
CA TRP A 240 5.54 19.98 -23.58
C TRP A 240 6.83 20.75 -23.89
N ASN A 241 7.24 20.82 -25.16
CA ASN A 241 8.45 21.55 -25.55
C ASN A 241 8.31 23.06 -25.26
N LYS A 242 7.11 23.65 -25.43
CA LYS A 242 6.85 25.02 -24.99
C LYS A 242 6.95 25.22 -23.48
N LEU A 243 6.64 24.18 -22.68
CA LEU A 243 6.89 24.22 -21.24
C LEU A 243 8.39 24.17 -20.98
N ARG A 244 9.14 23.26 -21.62
CA ARG A 244 10.60 23.16 -21.48
C ARG A 244 11.36 24.44 -21.83
N ASP A 245 10.86 25.20 -22.80
CA ASP A 245 11.45 26.47 -23.22
C ASP A 245 11.06 27.64 -22.29
N SER A 246 10.18 27.43 -21.30
CA SER A 246 9.73 28.47 -20.39
C SER A 246 10.68 28.63 -19.19
N GLU A 247 10.70 29.81 -18.58
CA GLU A 247 11.57 30.08 -17.42
C GLU A 247 11.20 29.22 -16.21
N GLU A 248 9.92 28.85 -16.09
CA GLU A 248 9.44 28.03 -14.98
C GLU A 248 9.95 26.59 -15.03
N ALA A 249 10.29 26.07 -16.22
CA ALA A 249 10.84 24.72 -16.35
C ALA A 249 12.22 24.58 -15.70
N ALA A 250 12.96 25.68 -15.50
CA ALA A 250 14.24 25.64 -14.79
C ALA A 250 14.11 25.18 -13.34
N TYR A 251 12.91 25.28 -12.76
CA TYR A 251 12.60 24.85 -11.38
C TYR A 251 11.91 23.49 -11.32
N ILE A 252 11.78 22.77 -12.44
CA ILE A 252 11.10 21.49 -12.50
C ILE A 252 12.12 20.41 -12.85
N GLY A 253 12.36 19.49 -11.91
CA GLY A 253 13.08 18.25 -12.12
C GLY A 253 12.09 17.09 -12.24
N LEU A 254 12.19 16.32 -13.31
CA LEU A 254 11.42 15.09 -13.45
C LEU A 254 12.36 13.90 -13.54
N THR A 255 12.16 12.93 -12.65
CA THR A 255 12.93 11.69 -12.61
C THR A 255 12.22 10.61 -13.41
N LEU A 256 13.04 9.80 -14.08
CA LEU A 256 12.63 8.60 -14.79
C LEU A 256 13.55 7.47 -14.27
N PRO A 257 13.02 6.28 -13.98
CA PRO A 257 13.83 5.14 -13.56
C PRO A 257 14.75 4.62 -14.69
#